data_AF-A0A067S9B5-F1
#
_entry.id   AF-A0A067S9B5-F1
#
_cell.length_a   1.000
_cell.length_b   1.000
_cell.length_c   1.000
_cell.angle_alpha   90.00
_cell.angle_beta   90.00
_cell.angle_gamma   90.00
#
_symmetry.space_group_name_H-M   'P 1'
#
loop_
_entity.id
_entity.type
_entity.pdbx_description
1 polymer ?
#
loop_
_entity_poly.entity_id
_entity_poly.type
_entity_poly.pdbx_seq_one_letter_code
_entity_poly.pdbx_strand_id
1 'polypeptide(L)'
;MTGQFIFMLFFFTPNIDILKAGADTIVAAIHTFFAAMLCFPETQRDAQEELDRVLLGGRLPEFSDEGDLPYISALVKEVIRCVWSFPAIESYVFNVENPSV
;
A
#
# COMPACT_ATOMS: atom_id res chain seq x y z
N MET A 1 -41.33 -12.93 5.58
CA MET A 1 -40.11 -13.75 5.39
C MET A 1 -38.99 -13.04 4.61
N THR A 2 -39.16 -11.77 4.20
CA THR A 2 -38.12 -11.00 3.50
C THR A 2 -37.10 -10.36 4.45
N GLY A 3 -37.51 -10.00 5.69
CA GLY A 3 -36.64 -9.35 6.67
C GLY A 3 -35.60 -10.27 7.32
N GLN A 4 -35.90 -11.57 7.51
CA GLN A 4 -34.95 -12.54 8.04
C GLN A 4 -33.82 -12.85 7.04
N PHE A 5 -34.07 -12.79 5.73
CA PHE A 5 -33.05 -12.98 4.69
C PHE A 5 -32.05 -11.81 4.63
N ILE A 6 -32.51 -10.57 4.79
CA ILE A 6 -31.64 -9.38 4.87
C ILE A 6 -30.82 -9.37 6.17
N PHE A 7 -31.43 -9.76 7.29
CA PHE A 7 -30.71 -9.91 8.56
C PHE A 7 -29.64 -11.01 8.47
N MET A 8 -29.94 -12.16 7.85
CA MET A 8 -28.97 -13.24 7.64
C MET A 8 -27.81 -12.84 6.73
N LEU A 9 -28.04 -12.03 5.68
CA LEU A 9 -26.97 -11.46 4.85
C LEU A 9 -26.01 -10.58 5.66
N PHE A 10 -26.51 -9.76 6.58
CA PHE A 10 -25.68 -8.88 7.42
C PHE A 10 -24.80 -9.63 8.42
N PHE A 11 -25.24 -10.80 8.90
CA PHE A 11 -24.46 -11.64 9.82
C PHE A 11 -23.60 -12.70 9.10
N PHE A 12 -23.88 -13.02 7.84
CA PHE A 12 -23.23 -14.11 7.09
C PHE A 12 -22.23 -13.65 6.02
N THR A 13 -22.06 -12.34 5.81
CA THR A 13 -21.01 -11.78 4.92
C THR A 13 -19.81 -11.12 5.63
N PRO A 14 -19.27 -11.60 6.76
CA PRO A 14 -18.08 -11.00 7.37
C PRO A 14 -16.83 -11.06 6.45
N ASN A 15 -16.87 -11.88 5.40
CA ASN A 15 -15.77 -12.02 4.45
C ASN A 15 -15.55 -10.79 3.58
N ILE A 16 -16.61 -10.05 3.22
CA ILE A 16 -16.47 -8.88 2.33
C ILE A 16 -15.76 -7.73 3.06
N ASP A 17 -16.00 -7.58 4.36
CA ASP A 17 -15.42 -6.49 5.15
C ASP A 17 -13.91 -6.66 5.31
N ILE A 18 -13.43 -7.89 5.52
CA ILE A 18 -11.99 -8.21 5.60
C ILE A 18 -11.32 -7.94 4.25
N LEU A 19 -11.96 -8.32 3.15
CA LEU A 19 -11.43 -8.08 1.80
C LEU A 19 -11.39 -6.58 1.46
N LYS A 20 -12.42 -5.82 1.84
CA LYS A 20 -12.45 -4.36 1.63
C LYS A 20 -11.39 -3.65 2.46
N ALA A 21 -11.29 -3.95 3.75
CA ALA A 21 -10.29 -3.35 4.61
C ALA A 21 -8.85 -3.62 4.13
N GLY A 22 -8.59 -4.84 3.63
CA GLY A 22 -7.32 -5.18 3.01
C GLY A 22 -7.08 -4.44 1.69
N ALA A 23 -8.10 -4.33 0.84
CA ALA A 23 -7.99 -3.64 -0.45
C ALA A 23 -7.68 -2.14 -0.28
N ASP A 24 -8.41 -1.45 0.59
CA ASP A 24 -8.25 0.00 0.79
C ASP A 24 -6.84 0.36 1.27
N THR A 25 -6.29 -0.43 2.21
CA THR A 25 -4.94 -0.21 2.75
C THR A 25 -3.83 -0.52 1.74
N ILE A 26 -4.01 -1.55 0.89
CA ILE A 26 -3.06 -1.87 -0.19
C ILE A 26 -3.04 -0.75 -1.23
N VAL A 27 -4.21 -0.25 -1.65
CA VAL A 27 -4.32 0.85 -2.62
C VAL A 27 -3.64 2.12 -2.09
N ALA A 28 -3.87 2.47 -0.82
CA ALA A 28 -3.21 3.61 -0.19
C ALA A 28 -1.68 3.46 -0.13
N ALA A 29 -1.18 2.26 0.19
CA ALA A 29 0.25 1.98 0.23
C ALA A 29 0.91 2.10 -1.15
N ILE A 30 0.28 1.57 -2.20
CA ILE A 30 0.78 1.66 -3.58
C ILE A 30 0.81 3.10 -4.06
N HIS A 31 -0.26 3.88 -3.85
CA HIS A 31 -0.27 5.30 -4.22
C HIS A 31 0.82 6.08 -3.49
N THR A 32 0.99 5.84 -2.19
CA THR A 32 2.05 6.48 -1.39
C THR A 32 3.44 6.10 -1.89
N PHE A 33 3.66 4.84 -2.28
CA PHE A 33 4.91 4.39 -2.89
C PHE A 33 5.21 5.17 -4.17
N PHE A 34 4.26 5.26 -5.11
CA PHE A 34 4.46 6.01 -6.34
C PHE A 34 4.69 7.50 -6.10
N ALA A 35 3.92 8.12 -5.19
CA ALA A 35 4.12 9.51 -4.81
C ALA A 35 5.53 9.75 -4.22
N ALA A 36 6.00 8.85 -3.34
CA ALA A 36 7.34 8.93 -2.77
C ALA A 36 8.43 8.79 -3.84
N MET A 37 8.29 7.86 -4.79
CA MET A 37 9.26 7.68 -5.88
C MET A 37 9.31 8.87 -6.84
N LEU A 38 8.17 9.54 -7.06
CA LEU A 38 8.12 10.77 -7.85
C LEU A 38 8.80 11.96 -7.15
N CYS A 39 8.70 12.06 -5.83
CA CYS A 39 9.34 13.10 -5.05
C CYS A 39 10.83 12.85 -4.79
N PHE A 40 11.26 11.57 -4.71
CA PHE A 40 12.61 11.16 -4.33
C PHE A 40 13.21 10.16 -5.34
N PRO A 41 13.56 10.62 -6.56
CA PRO A 41 14.14 9.75 -7.59
C PRO A 41 15.51 9.16 -7.20
N GLU A 42 16.27 9.87 -6.36
CA GLU A 42 17.56 9.41 -5.82
C GLU A 42 17.37 8.11 -5.02
N THR A 43 16.38 8.10 -4.11
CA THR A 43 16.04 6.97 -3.25
C THR A 43 15.57 5.76 -4.05
N GLN A 44 14.85 5.99 -5.15
CA GLN A 44 14.46 4.93 -6.07
C GLN A 44 15.69 4.24 -6.69
N ARG A 45 16.67 5.03 -7.14
CA ARG A 45 17.89 4.50 -7.77
C ARG A 45 18.73 3.69 -6.78
N ASP A 46 18.89 4.21 -5.57
CA ASP A 46 19.67 3.53 -4.53
C ASP A 46 19.00 2.20 -4.12
N ALA A 47 17.66 2.15 -4.06
CA ALA A 47 16.92 0.91 -3.81
C ALA A 47 17.07 -0.11 -4.96
N GLN A 48 17.08 0.34 -6.22
CA GLN A 48 17.31 -0.52 -7.38
C GLN A 48 18.73 -1.09 -7.37
N GLU A 49 19.73 -0.31 -6.98
CA GLU A 49 21.12 -0.78 -6.90
C GLU A 49 21.29 -1.87 -5.82
N GLU A 50 20.64 -1.73 -4.66
CA GLU A 50 20.64 -2.79 -3.63
C GLU A 50 19.98 -4.08 -4.14
N LEU A 51 18.82 -3.96 -4.80
CA LEU A 51 18.13 -5.06 -5.46
C LEU A 51 19.02 -5.78 -6.47
N ASP A 52 19.65 -5.04 -7.37
CA ASP A 52 20.50 -5.59 -8.43
C ASP A 52 21.72 -6.30 -7.84
N ARG A 53 22.28 -5.79 -6.73
CA ARG A 53 23.39 -6.43 -6.02
C ARG A 53 23.00 -7.77 -5.40
N VAL A 54 21.83 -7.87 -4.77
CA VAL A 54 21.39 -9.09 -4.08
C VAL A 54 20.82 -10.15 -5.04
N LEU A 55 20.13 -9.70 -6.09
CA LEU A 55 19.52 -10.61 -7.06
C LEU A 55 20.47 -11.00 -8.19
N LEU A 56 21.63 -10.33 -8.31
CA LEU A 56 22.62 -10.53 -9.37
C LEU A 56 21.98 -10.51 -10.78
N GLY A 57 20.87 -9.77 -10.93
CA GLY A 57 20.13 -9.59 -12.19
C GLY A 57 19.37 -10.81 -12.72
N GLY A 58 19.24 -11.90 -11.97
CA GLY A 58 18.75 -13.19 -12.51
C GLY A 58 17.47 -13.76 -11.91
N ARG A 59 17.08 -13.36 -10.69
CA ARG A 59 15.95 -13.96 -9.96
C ARG A 59 14.98 -12.92 -9.41
N LEU A 60 13.73 -13.31 -9.25
CA LEU A 60 12.77 -12.52 -8.48
C LEU A 60 13.14 -12.57 -6.99
N PRO A 61 12.90 -11.49 -6.23
CA PRO A 61 13.14 -11.49 -4.79
C PRO A 61 12.23 -12.50 -4.09
N GLU A 62 12.83 -13.33 -3.23
CA GLU A 62 12.12 -14.26 -2.35
C GLU A 62 12.11 -13.72 -0.92
N PHE A 63 11.17 -14.20 -0.09
CA PHE A 63 11.09 -13.79 1.33
C PHE A 63 12.37 -14.12 2.13
N SER A 64 13.18 -15.07 1.67
CA SER A 64 14.47 -15.38 2.27
C SER A 64 15.51 -14.27 2.10
N ASP A 65 15.37 -13.42 1.08
CA ASP A 65 16.32 -12.37 0.75
C ASP A 65 16.04 -11.07 1.55
N GLU A 66 14.96 -11.01 2.36
CA GLU A 66 14.59 -9.83 3.16
C GLU A 66 15.73 -9.37 4.09
N GLY A 67 16.49 -10.33 4.65
CA GLY A 67 17.63 -10.05 5.52
C GLY A 67 18.81 -9.37 4.81
N ASP A 68 18.95 -9.58 3.51
CA ASP A 68 20.01 -9.02 2.67
C ASP A 68 19.60 -7.70 2.00
N LEU A 69 18.35 -7.25 2.21
CA LEU A 69 17.76 -6.04 1.64
C LEU A 69 17.39 -5.00 2.73
N PRO A 70 18.38 -4.49 3.50
CA PRO A 70 18.12 -3.56 4.59
C PRO A 70 17.61 -2.19 4.11
N TYR A 71 18.06 -1.68 2.96
CA TYR A 71 17.61 -0.38 2.43
C TYR A 71 16.15 -0.47 1.96
N ILE A 72 15.78 -1.53 1.26
CA ILE A 72 14.39 -1.75 0.84
C ILE A 72 13.48 -1.95 2.04
N SER A 73 13.92 -2.70 3.04
CA SER A 73 13.17 -2.86 4.29
C SER A 73 12.94 -1.53 5.00
N ALA A 74 13.94 -0.64 5.00
CA ALA A 74 13.79 0.71 5.53
C ALA A 74 12.84 1.57 4.68
N LEU A 75 12.93 1.46 3.35
CA LEU A 75 12.06 2.17 2.41
C LEU A 75 10.59 1.78 2.59
N VAL A 76 10.29 0.49 2.68
CA VAL A 76 8.93 -0.02 2.92
C VAL A 76 8.39 0.50 4.26
N LYS A 77 9.22 0.52 5.31
CA LYS A 77 8.84 1.10 6.60
C LYS A 77 8.50 2.59 6.50
N GLU A 78 9.29 3.36 5.74
CA GLU A 78 9.01 4.78 5.50
C GLU A 78 7.74 4.98 4.69
N VAL A 79 7.47 4.16 3.67
CA VAL A 79 6.22 4.22 2.90
C VAL A 79 5.02 3.94 3.81
N ILE A 80 5.08 2.91 4.65
CA ILE A 80 4.01 2.59 5.62
C ILE A 80 3.85 3.71 6.67
N ARG A 81 4.95 4.34 7.10
CA ARG A 81 4.90 5.52 7.98
C ARG A 81 4.19 6.69 7.29
N CYS A 82 4.44 6.89 6.00
CA CYS A 82 3.78 7.92 5.20
C CYS A 82 2.30 7.60 4.94
N VAL A 83 1.91 6.33 4.86
CA VAL A 83 0.50 5.91 4.77
C VAL A 83 -0.31 6.38 5.97
N TRP A 84 0.28 6.46 7.17
CA TRP A 84 -0.40 7.06 8.32
C TRP A 84 -0.64 8.58 8.18
N SER A 85 0.14 9.26 7.36
CA SER A 85 -0.10 10.66 6.97
C SER A 85 -1.06 10.79 5.78
N PHE A 86 -1.33 9.70 5.05
CA PHE A 86 -2.21 9.65 3.88
C PHE A 86 -3.67 10.06 4.12
N PRO A 87 -4.29 9.95 5.33
CA PRO A 87 -5.62 10.51 5.56
C PRO A 87 -5.72 12.01 5.22
N ALA A 88 -4.60 12.75 5.33
CA ALA A 88 -4.51 14.16 4.97
C ALA A 88 -4.36 14.39 3.45
N ILE A 89 -3.83 13.41 2.71
CA ILE A 89 -3.66 13.48 1.24
C ILE A 89 -4.94 13.03 0.54
N GLU A 90 -5.58 11.96 1.01
CA GLU A 90 -6.85 11.51 0.45
C GLU A 90 -7.96 12.55 0.65
N SER A 91 -8.01 13.20 1.82
CA SER A 91 -8.90 14.36 2.01
C SER A 91 -8.58 15.51 1.05
N TYR A 92 -7.32 15.73 0.67
CA TYR A 92 -6.96 16.74 -0.32
C TYR A 92 -7.34 16.35 -1.75
N VAL A 93 -7.08 15.10 -2.17
CA VAL A 93 -7.44 14.59 -3.50
C VAL A 93 -8.95 14.51 -3.68
N PHE A 94 -9.68 13.99 -2.69
CA PHE A 94 -11.14 13.97 -2.69
C PHE A 94 -11.73 15.39 -2.75
N ASN A 95 -11.11 16.36 -2.07
CA ASN A 95 -11.52 17.76 -2.10
C ASN A 95 -11.17 18.46 -3.43
N VAL A 96 -10.14 18.01 -4.15
CA VAL A 96 -9.85 18.47 -5.53
C VAL A 96 -10.83 17.85 -6.53
N GLU A 97 -11.19 16.59 -6.36
CA GLU A 97 -12.11 15.86 -7.24
C GLU A 97 -13.59 16.25 -7.00
N ASN A 98 -13.92 16.74 -5.80
CA ASN A 98 -15.22 17.32 -5.48
C ASN A 98 -15.09 18.62 -4.67
N PRO A 99 -14.86 19.77 -5.34
CA PRO A 99 -14.57 21.06 -4.69
C PRO A 99 -15.79 21.74 -4.04
N SER A 100 -16.96 21.10 -4.04
CA SER A 100 -18.24 21.68 -3.60
C SER A 100 -18.85 21.04 -2.34
N VAL A 101 -18.13 20.16 -1.65
CA VAL A 101 -18.49 19.58 -0.34
C VAL A 101 -17.43 19.87 0.71
#